data_AF-A0AA96X2M9-F1
#
_entry.id   AF-A0AA96X2M9-F1
#
_cell.length_a   1.000
_cell.length_b   1.000
_cell.length_c   1.000
_cell.angle_alpha   90.00
_cell.angle_beta   90.00
_cell.angle_gamma   90.00
#
_symmetry.space_group_name_H-M   'P 1'
#
loop_
_entity.id
_entity.type
_entity.pdbx_description
1 polymer ?
#
loop_
_entity_poly.entity_id
_entity_poly.type
_entity_poly.pdbx_seq_one_letter_code
_entity_poly.pdbx_strand_id
1 'polypeptide(L)'
;MAVKFIPLLILAVCTIAVAGVLSLLVYFDLDDQIIELMQWLNEQGWQTSLLFILIVAAAIVFLLPGVIFTMGAGFVFGVIKGTLLVIAGTVLGATLAFLIARYLLGEKPSRWVMSHIKPATVGEVIRREGWQMIMLTRLVPLFPFKLSNYFFGLTPVRLRDFVIGNFLGIIPLTLHNVYIGSIAADLTSLGKVEERTPVQWGFYIAGFALAVIALIGLTRMARRALKRIIKEEDL
;
A
#
# COMPACT_ATOMS: atom_id res chain seq x y z
N MET A 1 -20.89 24.37 -4.01
CA MET A 1 -20.14 23.96 -5.23
C MET A 1 -18.62 23.86 -4.94
N ALA A 2 -18.18 23.31 -3.80
CA ALA A 2 -16.78 23.42 -3.34
C ALA A 2 -16.01 22.08 -3.22
N VAL A 3 -16.67 20.93 -3.45
CA VAL A 3 -16.12 19.60 -3.12
C VAL A 3 -15.15 19.07 -4.20
N LYS A 4 -15.07 19.68 -5.40
CA LYS A 4 -14.19 19.20 -6.48
C LYS A 4 -12.70 19.55 -6.29
N PHE A 5 -12.37 20.56 -5.49
CA PHE A 5 -10.97 21.00 -5.27
C PHE A 5 -10.26 20.29 -4.12
N ILE A 6 -11.01 19.81 -3.12
CA ILE A 6 -10.48 19.11 -1.94
C ILE A 6 -9.69 17.82 -2.31
N PRO A 7 -10.16 16.95 -3.23
CA PRO A 7 -9.39 15.77 -3.62
C PRO A 7 -8.11 16.13 -4.38
N LEU A 8 -8.13 17.20 -5.18
CA LEU A 8 -6.96 17.65 -5.94
C LEU A 8 -5.91 18.29 -5.02
N LEU A 9 -6.36 19.03 -4.01
CA LEU A 9 -5.53 19.61 -2.97
C LEU A 9 -4.89 18.53 -2.09
N ILE A 10 -5.68 17.54 -1.65
CA ILE A 10 -5.17 16.39 -0.89
C ILE A 10 -4.15 15.61 -1.73
N LEU A 11 -4.43 15.40 -3.02
CA LEU A 11 -3.49 14.76 -3.93
C LEU A 11 -2.19 15.56 -4.04
N ALA A 12 -2.27 16.88 -4.24
CA ALA A 12 -1.11 17.76 -4.31
C ALA A 12 -0.30 17.79 -3.01
N VAL A 13 -0.95 17.88 -1.85
CA VAL A 13 -0.31 17.83 -0.54
C VAL A 13 0.35 16.47 -0.29
N CYS A 14 -0.30 15.37 -0.65
CA CYS A 14 0.31 14.04 -0.59
C CYS A 14 1.51 13.92 -1.53
N THR A 15 1.43 14.45 -2.75
CA THR A 15 2.55 14.45 -3.71
C THR A 15 3.72 15.28 -3.17
N ILE A 16 3.46 16.46 -2.62
CA ILE A 16 4.49 17.32 -2.02
C ILE A 16 5.11 16.67 -0.78
N ALA A 17 4.30 16.04 0.08
CA ALA A 17 4.80 15.34 1.26
C ALA A 17 5.65 14.12 0.87
N VAL A 18 5.22 13.34 -0.12
CA VAL A 18 6.01 12.22 -0.65
C VAL A 18 7.29 12.72 -1.29
N ALA A 19 7.24 13.76 -2.12
CA ALA A 19 8.42 14.38 -2.71
C ALA A 19 9.37 14.94 -1.66
N GLY A 20 8.85 15.56 -0.61
CA GLY A 20 9.63 16.08 0.52
C GLY A 20 10.32 14.97 1.30
N VAL A 21 9.63 13.87 1.60
CA VAL A 21 10.25 12.72 2.26
C VAL A 21 11.29 12.05 1.36
N LEU A 22 11.00 11.86 0.07
CA LEU A 22 11.97 11.33 -0.90
C LEU A 22 13.20 12.25 -1.01
N SER A 23 12.98 13.57 -1.05
CA SER A 23 14.07 14.56 -1.12
C SER A 23 14.91 14.56 0.15
N LEU A 24 14.29 14.42 1.33
CA LEU A 24 15.02 14.28 2.60
C LEU A 24 15.82 12.98 2.64
N LEU A 25 15.26 11.87 2.15
CA LEU A 25 15.97 10.59 2.10
C LEU A 25 17.21 10.67 1.21
N VAL A 26 17.08 11.28 0.03
CA VAL A 26 18.22 11.52 -0.88
C VAL A 26 19.19 12.55 -0.31
N TYR A 27 18.70 13.61 0.35
CA TYR A 27 19.55 14.65 0.93
C TYR A 27 20.39 14.16 2.11
N PHE A 28 19.91 13.14 2.84
CA PHE A 28 20.61 12.53 3.98
C PHE A 28 21.36 11.24 3.62
N ASP A 29 21.51 10.89 2.33
CA ASP A 29 22.10 9.61 1.86
C ASP A 29 21.51 8.37 2.58
N LEU A 30 20.21 8.44 2.92
CA LEU A 30 19.53 7.36 3.63
C LEU A 30 19.25 6.17 2.71
N ASP A 31 19.29 6.34 1.40
CA ASP A 31 19.21 5.26 0.41
C ASP A 31 20.41 4.32 0.49
N ASP A 32 21.63 4.83 0.54
CA ASP A 32 22.84 4.01 0.72
C ASP A 32 22.87 3.33 2.09
N GLN A 33 22.51 4.06 3.16
CA GLN A 33 22.43 3.46 4.51
C GLN A 33 21.33 2.40 4.64
N ILE A 34 20.20 2.56 3.94
CA ILE A 34 19.14 1.54 3.89
C ILE A 34 19.63 0.32 3.13
N ILE A 35 20.37 0.50 2.02
CA ILE A 35 20.93 -0.60 1.25
C ILE A 35 22.01 -1.35 2.05
N GLU A 36 22.94 -0.64 2.70
CA GLU A 36 23.94 -1.25 3.59
C GLU A 36 23.29 -1.98 4.77
N LEU A 37 22.31 -1.35 5.43
CA LEU A 37 21.54 -1.98 6.50
C LEU A 37 20.89 -3.27 5.98
N MET A 38 20.29 -3.23 4.79
CA MET A 38 19.62 -4.39 4.20
C MET A 38 20.59 -5.48 3.73
N GLN A 39 21.79 -5.14 3.26
CA GLN A 39 22.84 -6.09 2.90
C GLN A 39 23.42 -6.77 4.15
N TRP A 40 23.78 -6.00 5.17
CA TRP A 40 24.19 -6.52 6.49
C TRP A 40 23.11 -7.44 7.08
N LEU A 41 21.85 -7.05 6.90
CA LEU A 41 20.69 -7.84 7.28
C LEU A 41 20.67 -9.18 6.52
N ASN A 42 20.92 -9.22 5.22
CA ASN A 42 20.89 -10.47 4.44
C ASN A 42 21.91 -11.52 4.93
N GLU A 43 23.01 -11.09 5.54
CA GLU A 43 24.06 -11.98 6.07
C GLU A 43 23.70 -12.66 7.41
N GLN A 44 22.69 -12.17 8.14
CA GLN A 44 22.36 -12.61 9.51
C GLN A 44 21.19 -13.61 9.65
N GLY A 45 20.69 -14.20 8.56
CA GLY A 45 19.72 -15.31 8.63
C GLY A 45 18.28 -14.91 8.99
N TRP A 46 17.65 -15.56 9.99
CA TRP A 46 16.21 -15.42 10.28
C TRP A 46 15.84 -14.17 11.09
N GLN A 47 16.78 -13.65 11.90
CA GLN A 47 16.61 -12.46 12.75
C GLN A 47 16.33 -11.22 11.90
N THR A 48 16.92 -11.19 10.72
CA THR A 48 16.74 -10.23 9.65
C THR A 48 15.29 -10.05 9.20
N SER A 49 14.63 -11.19 8.97
CA SER A 49 13.26 -11.24 8.49
C SER A 49 12.31 -10.61 9.50
N LEU A 50 12.54 -10.87 10.79
CA LEU A 50 11.73 -10.32 11.88
C LEU A 50 11.93 -8.81 12.03
N LEU A 51 13.17 -8.33 12.03
CA LEU A 51 13.44 -6.90 12.14
C LEU A 51 12.82 -6.12 10.97
N PHE A 52 12.96 -6.64 9.74
CA PHE A 52 12.36 -6.02 8.57
C PHE A 52 10.82 -5.95 8.66
N ILE A 53 10.16 -7.03 9.12
CA ILE A 53 8.71 -7.03 9.39
C ILE A 53 8.33 -5.93 10.38
N LEU A 54 9.10 -5.76 11.46
CA LEU A 54 8.85 -4.71 12.47
C LEU A 54 9.06 -3.31 11.92
N ILE A 55 10.08 -3.09 11.09
CA ILE A 55 10.34 -1.81 10.42
C ILE A 55 9.19 -1.46 9.48
N VAL A 56 8.73 -2.39 8.64
CA VAL A 56 7.59 -2.18 7.74
C VAL A 56 6.31 -1.90 8.55
N ALA A 57 6.09 -2.62 9.64
CA ALA A 57 4.94 -2.41 10.50
C ALA A 57 4.97 -1.00 11.12
N ALA A 58 6.12 -0.57 11.65
CA ALA A 58 6.32 0.76 12.18
C ALA A 58 6.11 1.84 11.11
N ALA A 59 6.65 1.65 9.91
CA ALA A 59 6.48 2.58 8.79
C ALA A 59 5.00 2.80 8.45
N ILE A 60 4.17 1.76 8.52
CA ILE A 60 2.73 1.88 8.30
C ILE A 60 2.04 2.66 9.41
N VAL A 61 2.38 2.36 10.67
CA VAL A 61 1.83 3.06 11.85
C VAL A 61 2.21 4.55 11.80
N PHE A 62 3.45 4.88 11.46
CA PHE A 62 3.93 6.26 11.36
C PHE A 62 3.64 6.94 10.01
N LEU A 63 2.83 6.31 9.16
CA LEU A 63 2.42 6.84 7.86
C LEU A 63 3.58 7.07 6.86
N LEU A 64 4.77 6.52 7.10
CA LEU A 64 6.00 6.70 6.30
C LEU A 64 5.90 6.05 4.92
N PRO A 65 6.49 6.62 3.85
CA PRO A 65 6.42 6.07 2.49
C PRO A 65 6.82 4.59 2.41
N GLY A 66 5.89 3.73 1.95
CA GLY A 66 6.08 2.27 1.95
C GLY A 66 6.83 1.74 0.73
N VAL A 67 6.94 2.54 -0.34
CA VAL A 67 7.49 2.14 -1.64
C VAL A 67 8.95 1.71 -1.50
N ILE A 68 9.75 2.44 -0.72
CA ILE A 68 11.16 2.15 -0.49
C ILE A 68 11.34 0.79 0.16
N PHE A 69 10.57 0.48 1.19
CA PHE A 69 10.63 -0.82 1.86
C PHE A 69 10.17 -1.95 0.95
N THR A 70 9.16 -1.70 0.10
CA THR A 70 8.58 -2.74 -0.76
C THR A 70 9.51 -3.07 -1.94
N MET A 71 10.03 -2.05 -2.62
CA MET A 71 10.98 -2.24 -3.72
C MET A 71 12.35 -2.69 -3.19
N GLY A 72 12.83 -2.11 -2.09
CA GLY A 72 14.07 -2.54 -1.42
C GLY A 72 14.03 -4.00 -0.99
N ALA A 73 12.88 -4.49 -0.50
CA ALA A 73 12.73 -5.91 -0.19
C ALA A 73 12.92 -6.82 -1.42
N GLY A 74 12.47 -6.38 -2.59
CA GLY A 74 12.70 -7.09 -3.85
C GLY A 74 14.16 -7.06 -4.29
N PHE A 75 14.81 -5.91 -4.12
CA PHE A 75 16.22 -5.71 -4.43
C PHE A 75 17.11 -6.63 -3.59
N VAL A 76 16.79 -6.79 -2.30
CA VAL A 76 17.67 -7.45 -1.33
C VAL A 76 17.31 -8.92 -1.12
N PHE A 77 16.02 -9.23 -0.93
CA PHE A 77 15.56 -10.57 -0.57
C PHE A 77 15.02 -11.37 -1.76
N GLY A 78 14.94 -10.75 -2.95
CA GLY A 78 14.29 -11.32 -4.12
C GLY A 78 12.77 -11.39 -4.00
N VAL A 79 12.13 -11.85 -5.07
CA VAL A 79 10.67 -11.72 -5.25
C VAL A 79 9.87 -12.49 -4.19
N ILE A 80 10.17 -13.78 -3.98
CA ILE A 80 9.36 -14.64 -3.10
C ILE A 80 9.51 -14.22 -1.64
N LYS A 81 10.74 -14.20 -1.13
CA LYS A 81 11.01 -13.85 0.28
C LYS A 81 10.64 -12.39 0.55
N GLY A 82 11.00 -11.46 -0.32
CA GLY A 82 10.64 -10.05 -0.19
C GLY A 82 9.13 -9.83 -0.11
N THR A 83 8.35 -10.51 -0.98
CA THR A 83 6.88 -10.42 -0.95
C THR A 83 6.29 -10.94 0.36
N LEU A 84 6.74 -12.10 0.84
CA LEU A 84 6.25 -12.68 2.10
C LEU A 84 6.53 -11.75 3.29
N LEU A 85 7.75 -11.20 3.35
CA LEU A 85 8.16 -10.31 4.43
C LEU A 85 7.39 -8.99 4.41
N VAL A 86 7.20 -8.38 3.25
CA VAL A 86 6.42 -7.14 3.12
C VAL A 86 4.97 -7.39 3.47
N ILE A 87 4.36 -8.49 3.02
CA ILE A 87 2.98 -8.84 3.39
C ILE A 87 2.85 -8.99 4.90
N ALA A 88 3.76 -9.73 5.54
CA ALA A 88 3.74 -9.94 6.99
C ALA A 88 3.86 -8.62 7.77
N GLY A 89 4.85 -7.78 7.43
CA GLY A 89 5.00 -6.45 8.02
C GLY A 89 3.80 -5.54 7.75
N THR A 90 3.23 -5.64 6.54
CA THR A 90 2.10 -4.80 6.14
C THR A 90 0.83 -5.16 6.89
N VAL A 91 0.54 -6.44 7.04
CA VAL A 91 -0.60 -6.95 7.81
C VAL A 91 -0.44 -6.59 9.28
N LEU A 92 0.76 -6.78 9.84
CA LEU A 92 1.05 -6.41 11.23
C LEU A 92 0.84 -4.92 11.48
N GLY A 93 1.48 -4.05 10.70
CA GLY A 93 1.36 -2.60 10.84
C GLY A 93 -0.06 -2.07 10.61
N ALA A 94 -0.75 -2.59 9.60
CA ALA A 94 -2.14 -2.23 9.34
C ALA A 94 -3.07 -2.64 10.49
N THR A 95 -2.82 -3.83 11.07
CA THR A 95 -3.56 -4.33 12.24
C THR A 95 -3.30 -3.46 13.46
N LEU A 96 -2.05 -3.08 13.73
CA LEU A 96 -1.71 -2.18 14.83
C LEU A 96 -2.38 -0.82 14.67
N ALA A 97 -2.31 -0.20 13.48
CA ALA A 97 -2.99 1.06 13.20
C ALA A 97 -4.51 0.98 13.42
N PHE A 98 -5.13 -0.11 12.99
CA PHE A 98 -6.54 -0.39 13.23
C PHE A 98 -6.87 -0.50 14.73
N LEU A 99 -6.05 -1.22 15.51
CA LEU A 99 -6.25 -1.41 16.94
C LEU A 99 -6.01 -0.13 17.74
N ILE A 100 -5.00 0.66 17.37
CA ILE A 100 -4.75 1.99 17.92
C ILE A 100 -5.99 2.86 17.70
N ALA A 101 -6.56 2.87 16.50
CA ALA A 101 -7.79 3.61 16.25
C ALA A 101 -8.97 3.10 17.07
N ARG A 102 -9.15 1.78 17.14
CA ARG A 102 -10.27 1.13 17.84
C ARG A 102 -10.28 1.41 19.34
N TYR A 103 -9.11 1.39 19.98
CA TYR A 103 -9.02 1.39 21.44
C TYR A 103 -8.41 2.66 22.04
N LEU A 104 -7.55 3.39 21.31
CA LEU A 104 -6.78 4.52 21.87
C LEU A 104 -7.32 5.89 21.41
N LEU A 105 -7.99 6.01 20.26
CA LEU A 105 -8.50 7.30 19.77
C LEU A 105 -9.83 7.75 20.42
N GLY A 106 -10.50 6.86 21.16
CA GLY A 106 -11.73 7.15 21.91
C GLY A 106 -12.98 7.35 21.04
N GLU A 107 -14.10 7.70 21.68
CA GLU A 107 -15.41 7.73 21.02
C GLU A 107 -15.66 8.97 20.15
N LYS A 108 -15.00 10.11 20.43
CA LYS A 108 -15.22 11.37 19.69
C LYS A 108 -14.85 11.24 18.20
N PRO A 109 -13.66 10.73 17.81
CA PRO A 109 -13.32 10.52 16.40
C PRO A 109 -14.22 9.47 15.74
N SER A 110 -14.58 8.40 16.45
CA SER A 110 -15.49 7.37 15.91
C SER A 110 -16.87 7.95 15.59
N ARG A 111 -17.46 8.73 16.51
CA ARG A 111 -18.74 9.43 16.26
C ARG A 111 -18.67 10.39 15.07
N TRP A 112 -17.58 11.15 14.97
CA TRP A 112 -17.37 12.07 13.85
C TRP A 112 -17.24 11.33 12.51
N VAL A 113 -16.50 10.22 12.46
CA VAL A 113 -16.41 9.38 11.26
C VAL A 113 -17.80 8.83 10.90
N MET A 114 -18.51 8.27 11.87
CA MET A 114 -19.83 7.68 11.65
C MET A 114 -20.90 8.71 11.24
N SER A 115 -20.79 9.98 11.63
CA SER A 115 -21.72 11.03 11.19
C SER A 115 -21.53 11.44 9.72
N HIS A 116 -20.37 11.16 9.13
CA HIS A 116 -20.06 11.45 7.73
C HIS A 116 -20.23 10.23 6.81
N ILE A 117 -20.31 9.02 7.39
CA ILE A 117 -20.69 7.82 6.67
C ILE A 117 -22.22 7.77 6.63
N LYS A 118 -22.82 7.69 5.44
CA LYS A 118 -24.27 7.50 5.31
C LYS A 118 -24.67 6.17 5.99
N PRO A 119 -25.43 6.19 7.12
CA PRO A 119 -25.62 5.01 7.94
C PRO A 119 -26.44 3.90 7.28
N ALA A 120 -27.34 4.26 6.36
CA ALA A 120 -28.28 3.32 5.73
C ALA A 120 -27.59 2.34 4.76
N THR A 121 -26.53 2.76 4.08
CA THR A 121 -25.90 1.95 3.03
C THR A 121 -24.53 1.44 3.47
N VAL A 122 -23.60 2.32 3.82
CA VAL A 122 -22.19 1.93 4.03
C VAL A 122 -21.98 1.19 5.36
N GLY A 123 -22.78 1.50 6.39
CA GLY A 123 -22.71 0.82 7.69
C GLY A 123 -23.20 -0.63 7.65
N GLU A 124 -24.18 -0.92 6.79
CA GLU A 124 -24.73 -2.27 6.59
C GLU A 124 -23.85 -3.11 5.66
N VAL A 125 -23.34 -2.51 4.57
CA VAL A 125 -22.28 -3.09 3.72
C VAL A 125 -21.09 -3.53 4.57
N ILE A 126 -20.62 -2.66 5.48
CA ILE A 126 -19.49 -2.95 6.38
C ILE A 126 -19.77 -4.15 7.28
N ARG A 127 -21.03 -4.35 7.70
CA ARG A 127 -21.43 -5.46 8.57
C ARG A 127 -21.56 -6.79 7.82
N ARG A 128 -21.98 -6.77 6.55
CA ARG A 128 -22.23 -7.99 5.75
C ARG A 128 -21.04 -8.41 4.91
N GLU A 129 -20.35 -7.46 4.27
CA GLU A 129 -19.25 -7.71 3.32
C GLU A 129 -17.96 -6.96 3.68
N GLY A 130 -17.68 -6.84 4.98
CA GLY A 130 -16.56 -6.06 5.50
C GLY A 130 -15.21 -6.42 4.87
N TRP A 131 -14.93 -7.72 4.67
CA TRP A 131 -13.64 -8.15 4.12
C TRP A 131 -13.54 -7.91 2.61
N GLN A 132 -14.61 -8.12 1.84
CA GLN A 132 -14.62 -7.82 0.40
C GLN A 132 -14.42 -6.32 0.16
N MET A 133 -15.11 -5.47 0.93
CA MET A 133 -14.98 -4.03 0.80
C MET A 133 -13.54 -3.58 1.07
N ILE A 134 -12.93 -4.08 2.14
CA ILE A 134 -11.54 -3.76 2.49
C ILE A 134 -10.60 -4.25 1.39
N MET A 135 -10.75 -5.49 0.91
CA MET A 135 -9.95 -6.03 -0.19
C MET A 135 -10.03 -5.14 -1.44
N LEU A 136 -11.24 -4.78 -1.87
CA LEU A 136 -11.45 -3.90 -3.00
C LEU A 136 -10.78 -2.53 -2.81
N THR A 137 -10.81 -1.98 -1.59
CA THR A 137 -10.10 -0.71 -1.32
C THR A 137 -8.58 -0.83 -1.49
N ARG A 138 -7.98 -1.99 -1.22
CA ARG A 138 -6.53 -2.21 -1.40
C ARG A 138 -6.14 -2.39 -2.87
N LEU A 139 -7.07 -2.89 -3.68
CA LEU A 139 -6.91 -2.98 -5.13
C LEU A 139 -7.07 -1.64 -5.86
N VAL A 140 -7.57 -0.61 -5.18
CA VAL A 140 -7.67 0.76 -5.72
C VAL A 140 -6.39 1.53 -5.37
N PRO A 141 -5.48 1.80 -6.33
CA PRO A 141 -4.14 2.35 -6.04
C PRO A 141 -4.16 3.75 -5.42
N LEU A 142 -5.20 4.53 -5.74
CA LEU A 142 -5.38 5.90 -5.25
C LEU A 142 -6.07 5.98 -3.88
N PHE A 143 -6.41 4.84 -3.27
CA PHE A 143 -7.04 4.84 -1.95
C PHE A 143 -5.96 5.03 -0.86
N PRO A 144 -6.15 5.92 0.12
CA PRO A 144 -5.11 6.27 1.09
C PRO A 144 -4.87 5.13 2.09
N PHE A 145 -4.03 4.16 1.70
CA PHE A 145 -3.84 2.87 2.39
C PHE A 145 -3.62 2.98 3.90
N LYS A 146 -2.73 3.88 4.33
CA LYS A 146 -2.30 3.94 5.74
C LYS A 146 -3.35 4.63 6.61
N LEU A 147 -3.90 5.75 6.13
CA LEU A 147 -4.99 6.46 6.81
C LEU A 147 -6.25 5.60 6.89
N SER A 148 -6.53 4.81 5.86
CA SER A 148 -7.71 3.96 5.86
C SER A 148 -7.65 2.87 6.93
N ASN A 149 -6.46 2.43 7.37
CA ASN A 149 -6.32 1.49 8.48
C ASN A 149 -6.92 2.06 9.79
N TYR A 150 -6.61 3.33 10.09
CA TYR A 150 -7.19 4.04 11.23
C TYR A 150 -8.68 4.27 11.03
N PHE A 151 -9.09 4.67 9.83
CA PHE A 151 -10.52 4.85 9.50
C PHE A 151 -11.32 3.57 9.78
N PHE A 152 -10.89 2.42 9.27
CA PHE A 152 -11.59 1.14 9.52
C PHE A 152 -11.61 0.78 11.01
N GLY A 153 -10.56 1.13 11.76
CA GLY A 153 -10.52 0.99 13.22
C GLY A 153 -11.61 1.80 13.94
N LEU A 154 -12.00 2.95 13.39
CA LEU A 154 -13.07 3.82 13.93
C LEU A 154 -14.50 3.40 13.52
N THR A 155 -14.64 2.39 12.66
CA THR A 155 -15.92 1.87 12.16
C THR A 155 -16.32 0.53 12.82
N PRO A 156 -17.56 0.05 12.64
CA PRO A 156 -18.03 -1.25 13.14
C PRO A 156 -17.39 -2.50 12.48
N VAL A 157 -16.42 -2.33 11.57
CA VAL A 157 -15.68 -3.44 10.94
C VAL A 157 -15.11 -4.39 12.00
N ARG A 158 -15.26 -5.70 11.81
CA ARG A 158 -14.62 -6.70 12.68
C ARG A 158 -13.14 -6.83 12.32
N LEU A 159 -12.29 -7.03 13.34
CA LEU A 159 -10.85 -7.19 13.14
C LEU A 159 -10.53 -8.31 12.14
N ARG A 160 -11.22 -9.45 12.23
CA ARG A 160 -11.07 -10.58 11.32
C ARG A 160 -11.30 -10.18 9.86
N ASP A 161 -12.38 -9.46 9.59
CA ASP A 161 -12.73 -9.03 8.24
C ASP A 161 -11.70 -8.04 7.69
N PHE A 162 -11.20 -7.15 8.55
CA PHE A 162 -10.10 -6.25 8.22
C PHE A 162 -8.82 -7.01 7.86
N VAL A 163 -8.37 -7.95 8.69
CA VAL A 163 -7.14 -8.70 8.47
C VAL A 163 -7.22 -9.51 7.19
N ILE A 164 -8.32 -10.24 6.96
CA ILE A 164 -8.51 -11.07 5.75
C ILE A 164 -8.58 -10.20 4.50
N GLY A 165 -9.42 -9.17 4.50
CA GLY A 165 -9.58 -8.28 3.36
C GLY A 165 -8.29 -7.55 3.03
N ASN A 166 -7.55 -7.09 4.04
CA ASN A 166 -6.26 -6.45 3.86
C ASN A 166 -5.22 -7.43 3.30
N PHE A 167 -5.07 -8.61 3.91
CA PHE A 167 -4.12 -9.63 3.48
C PHE A 167 -4.30 -10.00 2.00
N LEU A 168 -5.53 -10.31 1.58
CA LEU A 168 -5.80 -10.66 0.19
C LEU A 168 -5.62 -9.48 -0.76
N GLY A 169 -6.06 -8.29 -0.33
CA GLY A 169 -6.06 -7.10 -1.18
C GLY A 169 -4.67 -6.52 -1.46
N ILE A 170 -3.69 -6.71 -0.58
CA ILE A 170 -2.33 -6.17 -0.77
C ILE A 170 -1.42 -7.04 -1.64
N ILE A 171 -1.73 -8.33 -1.82
CA ILE A 171 -0.86 -9.28 -2.53
C ILE A 171 -0.47 -8.78 -3.92
N PRO A 172 -1.41 -8.37 -4.81
CA PRO A 172 -1.06 -8.06 -6.20
C PRO A 172 -0.10 -6.87 -6.31
N LEU A 173 -0.39 -5.80 -5.55
CA LEU A 173 0.42 -4.58 -5.59
C LEU A 173 1.78 -4.78 -4.90
N THR A 174 1.83 -5.58 -3.84
CA THR A 174 3.09 -5.92 -3.16
C THR A 174 4.00 -6.71 -4.09
N LEU A 175 3.48 -7.78 -4.71
CA LEU A 175 4.23 -8.60 -5.65
C LEU A 175 4.78 -7.75 -6.81
N HIS A 176 3.97 -6.86 -7.37
CA HIS A 176 4.38 -5.95 -8.44
C HIS A 176 5.56 -5.07 -8.03
N ASN A 177 5.47 -4.39 -6.89
CA ASN A 177 6.53 -3.47 -6.44
C ASN A 177 7.81 -4.20 -6.05
N VAL A 178 7.69 -5.36 -5.37
CA VAL A 178 8.84 -6.21 -5.05
C VAL A 178 9.51 -6.70 -6.33
N TYR A 179 8.75 -7.12 -7.35
CA TYR A 179 9.29 -7.55 -8.63
C TYR A 179 10.05 -6.44 -9.37
N ILE A 180 9.54 -5.20 -9.35
CA ILE A 180 10.29 -4.06 -9.92
C ILE A 180 11.61 -3.86 -9.15
N GLY A 181 11.58 -3.99 -7.83
CA GLY A 181 12.77 -3.92 -6.98
C GLY A 181 13.83 -4.98 -7.32
N SER A 182 13.41 -6.23 -7.57
CA SER A 182 14.35 -7.29 -7.94
C SER A 182 14.98 -7.07 -9.32
N ILE A 183 14.21 -6.54 -10.29
CA ILE A 183 14.75 -6.18 -11.61
C ILE A 183 15.84 -5.10 -11.46
N ALA A 184 15.64 -4.12 -10.56
CA ALA A 184 16.65 -3.11 -10.31
C ALA A 184 17.96 -3.72 -9.78
N ALA A 185 17.90 -4.73 -8.90
CA ALA A 185 19.08 -5.45 -8.43
C ALA A 185 19.81 -6.19 -9.56
N ASP A 186 19.06 -6.89 -10.41
CA ASP A 186 19.63 -7.60 -11.56
C ASP A 186 20.36 -6.64 -12.52
N LEU A 187 19.79 -5.45 -12.78
CA LEU A 187 20.42 -4.44 -13.62
C LEU A 187 21.74 -3.90 -13.03
N THR A 188 21.81 -3.70 -11.71
CA THR A 188 23.02 -3.22 -11.04
C THR A 188 24.13 -4.28 -10.98
N SER A 189 23.77 -5.54 -10.70
CA SER A 189 24.73 -6.65 -10.59
C SER A 189 25.33 -7.06 -11.93
N LEU A 190 24.59 -6.90 -13.03
CA LEU A 190 25.09 -7.21 -14.37
C LEU A 190 26.05 -6.15 -14.93
N GLY A 191 26.18 -4.98 -14.30
CA GLY A 191 27.02 -3.86 -14.80
C GLY A 191 26.64 -3.38 -16.20
N LYS A 192 25.54 -3.90 -16.76
CA LYS A 192 25.10 -3.67 -18.14
C LYS A 192 24.06 -2.59 -18.18
N VAL A 193 24.51 -1.35 -18.22
CA VAL A 193 23.78 -0.31 -18.94
C VAL A 193 24.17 -0.44 -20.42
N GLU A 194 23.79 -1.56 -21.05
CA GLU A 194 23.90 -1.67 -22.52
C GLU A 194 22.98 -0.62 -23.14
N GLU A 195 23.49 0.13 -24.12
CA GLU A 195 22.67 1.04 -24.93
C GLU A 195 21.48 0.26 -25.52
N ARG A 196 20.28 0.62 -25.09
CA ARG A 196 19.05 -0.12 -25.42
C ARG A 196 18.67 0.15 -26.87
N THR A 197 18.35 -0.91 -27.61
CA THR A 197 17.90 -0.75 -29.00
C THR A 197 16.50 -0.11 -29.06
N PRO A 198 16.13 0.59 -30.15
CA PRO A 198 14.79 1.17 -30.32
C PRO A 198 13.66 0.14 -30.20
N VAL A 199 13.92 -1.11 -30.59
CA VAL A 199 12.97 -2.23 -30.51
C VAL A 199 12.73 -2.64 -29.04
N GLN A 200 13.78 -2.70 -28.23
CA GLN A 200 13.65 -2.96 -26.79
C GLN A 200 12.86 -1.83 -26.10
N TRP A 201 13.13 -0.58 -26.44
CA TRP A 201 12.32 0.56 -25.99
C TRP A 201 10.84 0.40 -26.38
N GLY A 202 10.57 -0.06 -27.60
CA GLY A 202 9.22 -0.39 -28.05
C GLY A 202 8.53 -1.42 -27.15
N PHE A 203 9.22 -2.51 -26.80
CA PHE A 203 8.67 -3.52 -25.88
C PHE A 203 8.44 -2.99 -24.47
N TYR A 204 9.35 -2.19 -23.91
CA TYR A 204 9.17 -1.58 -22.59
C TYR A 204 8.00 -0.61 -22.56
N ILE A 205 7.87 0.25 -23.56
CA ILE A 205 6.76 1.20 -23.68
C ILE A 205 5.44 0.43 -23.83
N ALA A 206 5.41 -0.61 -24.66
CA ALA A 206 4.23 -1.45 -24.84
C ALA A 206 3.86 -2.20 -23.54
N GLY A 207 4.84 -2.79 -22.84
CA GLY A 207 4.65 -3.47 -21.58
C GLY A 207 4.16 -2.52 -20.47
N PHE A 208 4.74 -1.32 -20.39
CA PHE A 208 4.31 -0.27 -19.48
C PHE A 208 2.89 0.19 -19.79
N ALA A 209 2.57 0.42 -21.07
CA ALA A 209 1.21 0.78 -21.49
C ALA A 209 0.19 -0.32 -21.13
N LEU A 210 0.54 -1.60 -21.35
CA LEU A 210 -0.28 -2.74 -20.94
C LEU A 210 -0.48 -2.81 -19.42
N ALA A 211 0.58 -2.61 -18.64
CA ALA A 211 0.50 -2.58 -17.18
C ALA A 211 -0.40 -1.42 -16.69
N VAL A 212 -0.28 -0.23 -17.29
CA VAL A 212 -1.14 0.92 -17.01
C VAL A 212 -2.59 0.63 -17.38
N ILE A 213 -2.85 0.01 -18.54
CA ILE A 213 -4.19 -0.39 -18.97
C ILE A 213 -4.78 -1.42 -18.00
N ALA A 214 -4.01 -2.42 -17.60
CA ALA A 214 -4.44 -3.44 -16.64
C ALA A 214 -4.75 -2.82 -15.27
N LEU A 215 -3.91 -1.89 -14.79
CA LEU A 215 -4.11 -1.16 -13.55
C LEU A 215 -5.38 -0.29 -13.61
N ILE A 216 -5.59 0.43 -14.71
CA ILE A 216 -6.81 1.23 -14.94
C ILE A 216 -8.03 0.31 -15.01
N GLY A 217 -7.93 -0.83 -15.70
CA GLY A 217 -8.97 -1.84 -15.81
C GLY A 217 -9.36 -2.40 -14.44
N LEU A 218 -8.39 -2.86 -13.66
CA LEU A 218 -8.57 -3.34 -12.30
C LEU A 218 -9.19 -2.26 -11.40
N THR A 219 -8.69 -1.03 -11.47
CA THR A 219 -9.23 0.10 -10.72
C THR A 219 -10.69 0.39 -11.11
N ARG A 220 -11.00 0.37 -12.41
CA ARG A 220 -12.38 0.56 -12.91
C ARG A 220 -13.29 -0.57 -12.48
N MET A 221 -12.82 -1.82 -12.54
CA MET A 221 -13.57 -2.99 -12.08
C MET A 221 -13.82 -2.93 -10.58
N ALA A 222 -12.80 -2.66 -9.77
CA ALA A 222 -12.92 -2.52 -8.33
C ALA A 222 -13.87 -1.38 -7.95
N ARG A 223 -13.77 -0.22 -8.61
CA ARG A 223 -14.73 0.90 -8.41
C ARG A 223 -16.16 0.53 -8.82
N ARG A 224 -16.34 -0.25 -9.90
CA ARG A 224 -17.66 -0.72 -10.35
C ARG A 224 -18.24 -1.74 -9.36
N ALA A 225 -17.44 -2.68 -8.88
CA ALA A 225 -17.83 -3.66 -7.88
C ALA A 225 -18.21 -2.97 -6.56
N LEU A 226 -17.40 -2.04 -6.08
CA LEU A 226 -17.70 -1.25 -4.89
C LEU A 226 -19.00 -0.46 -5.05
N LYS A 227 -19.23 0.16 -6.21
CA LYS A 227 -20.48 0.86 -6.51
C LYS A 227 -21.69 -0.07 -6.58
N ARG A 228 -21.53 -1.32 -7.05
CA ARG A 228 -22.62 -2.31 -7.08
C ARG A 228 -23.00 -2.75 -5.69
N ILE A 229 -22.02 -3.11 -4.85
CA ILE A 229 -22.24 -3.48 -3.45
C ILE A 229 -22.97 -2.34 -2.71
N ILE A 230 -22.53 -1.09 -2.89
CA ILE A 230 -23.22 0.07 -2.30
C ILE A 230 -24.64 0.25 -2.87
N LYS A 231 -24.86 0.05 -4.18
CA LYS A 231 -26.16 0.30 -4.83
C LYS A 231 -27.19 -0.82 -4.60
N GLU A 232 -26.77 -2.07 -4.49
CA GLU A 232 -27.67 -3.21 -4.19
C GLU A 232 -28.28 -3.11 -2.80
N GLU A 233 -27.63 -2.40 -1.87
CA GLU A 233 -28.14 -2.13 -0.52
C GLU A 233 -28.95 -0.82 -0.42
N ASP A 234 -29.00 0.00 -1.48
CA ASP A 234 -29.89 1.18 -1.58
C ASP A 234 -31.30 0.81 -2.14
N LEU A 235 -31.54 -0.45 -2.53
CA LEU A 235 -32.81 -1.01 -3.05
C LEU A 235 -33.52 -1.87 -2.00
#